data_AF-A0A090RWN7-F1
#
_entry.id   AF-A0A090RWN7-F1
#
_cell.length_a   1.000
_cell.length_b   1.000
_cell.length_c   1.000
_cell.angle_alpha   90.00
_cell.angle_beta   90.00
_cell.angle_gamma   90.00
#
_symmetry.space_group_name_H-M   'P 1'
#
loop_
_entity.id
_entity.type
_entity.pdbx_description
1 polymer ?
#
loop_
_entity_poly.entity_id
_entity_poly.type
_entity_poly.pdbx_seq_one_letter_code
_entity_poly.pdbx_strand_id
1 'polypeptide(L)'
;MSLFMSLVGMVVLIAIAVLLSDNRKAINIRTVAGAFAIQFALGAFVLYVPWGQEILRSFSDAVSSVINYGNDGTSFLFGGLVSDKMFEVFGGGGFIFAFRVLPTLIFFSALISVLYYLGVMQWVIKILGGGLQKALGTSRAESMSAAANIFVGQTEAPLVVRPFVPKMTQSELFAVMCGGLASIAGGVLAGYASMGVPIEYLVAASFMAAPGGLLFAKIINQKQTSQ
;
A
#
# COMPACT_ATOMS: atom_id res chain seq x y z
N MET A 1 -4.68 0.34 30.49
CA MET A 1 -3.20 0.46 30.34
C MET A 1 -2.75 0.28 28.89
N SER A 2 -3.26 -0.72 28.15
CA SER A 2 -2.89 -0.97 26.74
C SER A 2 -3.16 0.22 25.80
N LEU A 3 -4.36 0.81 25.83
CA LEU A 3 -4.70 1.96 24.98
C LEU A 3 -3.83 3.20 25.23
N PHE A 4 -3.52 3.47 26.49
CA PHE A 4 -2.61 4.56 26.85
C PHE A 4 -1.22 4.31 26.25
N MET A 5 -0.72 3.07 26.30
CA MET A 5 0.55 2.70 25.69
C MET A 5 0.52 2.83 24.16
N SER A 6 -0.59 2.50 23.50
CA SER A 6 -0.75 2.72 22.05
C SER A 6 -0.68 4.21 21.69
N LEU A 7 -1.33 5.08 22.47
CA LEU A 7 -1.26 6.53 22.28
C LEU A 7 0.16 7.06 22.50
N VAL A 8 0.85 6.59 23.55
CA VAL A 8 2.27 6.93 23.78
C VAL A 8 3.11 6.51 22.58
N GLY A 9 2.90 5.31 22.04
CA GLY A 9 3.59 4.84 20.83
C GLY A 9 3.40 5.77 19.63
N MET A 10 2.16 6.18 19.34
CA MET A 10 1.86 7.12 18.25
C MET A 10 2.59 8.47 18.44
N VAL A 11 2.53 9.02 19.66
CA VAL A 11 3.22 10.28 19.99
C VAL A 11 4.72 10.16 19.83
N VAL A 12 5.33 9.05 20.28
CA VAL A 12 6.77 8.81 20.16
C VAL A 12 7.19 8.73 18.70
N LEU A 13 6.45 8.02 17.84
CA LEU A 13 6.77 7.92 16.41
C LEU A 13 6.71 9.30 15.71
N ILE A 14 5.68 10.09 16.01
CA ILE A 14 5.57 11.47 15.49
C ILE A 14 6.70 12.34 16.05
N ALA A 15 7.05 12.21 17.34
CA ALA A 15 8.14 12.97 17.94
C ALA A 15 9.50 12.65 17.29
N ILE A 16 9.79 11.38 17.01
CA ILE A 16 10.99 10.98 16.28
C ILE A 16 11.02 11.64 14.89
N ALA A 17 9.91 11.61 14.17
CA ALA A 17 9.82 12.26 12.86
C ALA A 17 10.05 13.78 12.93
N VAL A 18 9.50 14.45 13.94
CA VAL A 18 9.72 15.90 14.18
C VAL A 18 11.17 16.20 14.56
N LEU A 19 11.81 15.33 15.34
CA LEU A 19 13.22 15.49 15.70
C LEU A 19 14.14 15.41 14.47
N LEU A 20 13.82 14.51 13.54
CA LEU A 20 14.53 14.31 12.27
C LEU A 20 14.10 15.28 11.15
N SER A 21 13.14 16.16 11.41
CA SER A 21 12.64 17.14 10.43
C SER A 21 13.71 18.15 10.05
N ASP A 22 13.81 18.44 8.75
CA ASP A 22 14.73 19.44 8.19
C ASP A 22 14.36 20.88 8.58
N ASN A 23 13.08 21.18 8.71
CA ASN A 23 12.58 22.48 9.17
C ASN A 23 11.25 22.33 9.92
N ARG A 24 11.34 22.20 11.25
CA ARG A 24 10.19 22.03 12.16
C ARG A 24 9.17 23.17 12.08
N LYS A 25 9.59 24.39 11.74
CA LYS A 25 8.70 25.56 11.65
C LYS A 25 7.87 25.58 10.37
N ALA A 26 8.31 24.86 9.34
CA ALA A 26 7.62 24.79 8.05
C ALA A 26 6.58 23.66 7.99
N ILE A 27 6.44 22.85 9.05
CA ILE A 27 5.47 21.75 9.10
C ILE A 27 4.05 22.29 8.97
N ASN A 28 3.36 21.91 7.91
CA ASN A 28 1.96 22.25 7.72
C ASN A 28 1.06 21.37 8.60
N ILE A 29 0.54 21.95 9.68
CA ILE A 29 -0.30 21.25 10.66
C ILE A 29 -1.56 20.67 10.01
N ARG A 30 -2.18 21.37 9.04
CA ARG A 30 -3.36 20.85 8.33
C ARG A 30 -3.03 19.55 7.60
N THR A 31 -1.89 19.50 6.91
CA THR A 31 -1.44 18.34 6.15
C THR A 31 -1.10 17.17 7.07
N VAL A 32 -0.30 17.41 8.11
CA VAL A 32 0.17 16.37 9.03
C VAL A 32 -0.96 15.84 9.90
N ALA A 33 -1.73 16.72 10.56
CA ALA A 33 -2.85 16.30 11.39
C ALA A 33 -3.96 15.65 10.53
N GLY A 34 -4.20 16.15 9.33
CA GLY A 34 -5.13 15.54 8.37
C GLY A 34 -4.69 14.14 7.95
N ALA A 35 -3.40 13.94 7.66
CA ALA A 35 -2.87 12.64 7.23
C ALA A 35 -2.98 11.61 8.36
N PHE A 36 -2.60 12.00 9.57
CA PHE A 36 -2.79 11.17 10.76
C PHE A 36 -4.27 10.85 11.01
N ALA A 37 -5.15 11.85 10.91
CA ALA A 37 -6.58 11.65 11.10
C ALA A 37 -7.18 10.70 10.05
N ILE A 38 -6.80 10.80 8.77
CA ILE A 38 -7.26 9.87 7.73
C ILE A 38 -6.75 8.46 8.01
N GLN A 39 -5.48 8.29 8.36
CA GLN A 39 -4.90 6.99 8.66
C GLN A 39 -5.58 6.34 9.87
N PHE A 40 -5.77 7.11 10.95
CA PHE A 40 -6.42 6.64 12.17
C PHE A 40 -7.91 6.34 11.93
N ALA A 41 -8.63 7.19 11.20
CA ALA A 41 -10.04 6.99 10.87
C ALA A 41 -10.22 5.76 9.98
N LEU A 42 -9.33 5.54 9.00
CA LEU A 42 -9.36 4.34 8.16
C LEU A 42 -9.13 3.08 9.00
N GLY A 43 -8.14 3.09 9.89
CA GLY A 43 -7.88 1.98 10.81
C GLY A 43 -9.08 1.69 11.73
N ALA A 44 -9.66 2.72 12.34
CA ALA A 44 -10.88 2.58 13.15
C ALA A 44 -12.05 2.04 12.32
N PHE A 45 -12.23 2.55 11.09
CA PHE A 45 -13.30 2.13 10.21
C PHE A 45 -13.20 0.64 9.87
N VAL A 46 -12.04 0.17 9.38
CA VAL A 46 -11.91 -1.20 8.88
C VAL A 46 -11.60 -2.24 9.96
N LEU A 47 -11.08 -1.84 11.13
CA LEU A 47 -10.68 -2.75 12.20
C LEU A 47 -11.58 -2.73 13.44
N TYR A 48 -12.39 -1.69 13.64
CA TYR A 48 -13.23 -1.56 14.84
C TYR A 48 -14.73 -1.51 14.53
N VAL A 49 -15.11 -0.85 13.44
CA VAL A 49 -16.53 -0.63 13.11
C VAL A 49 -17.09 -1.84 12.32
N PRO A 50 -18.21 -2.46 12.74
CA PRO A 50 -18.69 -3.73 12.14
C PRO A 50 -18.89 -3.69 10.62
N TRP A 51 -19.58 -2.68 10.09
CA TRP A 51 -19.80 -2.56 8.64
C TRP A 51 -18.50 -2.26 7.86
N GLY A 52 -17.52 -1.59 8.50
CA GLY A 52 -16.21 -1.40 7.90
C GLY A 52 -15.37 -2.69 7.87
N GLN A 53 -15.50 -3.54 8.90
CA GLN A 53 -14.91 -4.89 8.91
C GLN A 53 -15.56 -5.78 7.84
N GLU A 54 -16.87 -5.69 7.62
CA GLU A 54 -17.56 -6.42 6.54
C GLU A 54 -17.08 -5.98 5.15
N ILE A 55 -16.90 -4.67 4.92
CA ILE A 55 -16.34 -4.16 3.67
C ILE A 55 -14.91 -4.67 3.47
N LEU A 56 -14.07 -4.61 4.51
CA LEU A 56 -12.68 -5.11 4.44
C LEU A 56 -12.65 -6.60 4.12
N ARG A 57 -13.51 -7.38 4.77
CA ARG A 57 -13.61 -8.83 4.54
C ARG A 57 -14.07 -9.12 3.12
N SER A 58 -15.12 -8.45 2.63
CA SER A 58 -15.59 -8.61 1.25
C SER A 58 -14.50 -8.28 0.22
N PHE A 59 -13.72 -7.22 0.45
CA PHE A 59 -12.60 -6.90 -0.43
C PHE A 59 -11.49 -7.95 -0.35
N SER A 60 -11.20 -8.46 0.85
CA SER A 60 -10.19 -9.49 1.07
C SER A 60 -10.59 -10.83 0.43
N ASP A 61 -11.86 -11.21 0.53
CA ASP A 61 -12.42 -12.39 -0.14
C ASP A 61 -12.35 -12.26 -1.67
N ALA A 62 -12.59 -11.05 -2.21
CA ALA A 62 -12.43 -10.77 -3.64
C ALA A 62 -10.97 -10.92 -4.09
N VAL A 63 -10.02 -10.38 -3.31
CA VAL A 63 -8.58 -10.56 -3.57
C VAL A 63 -8.19 -12.04 -3.48
N SER A 64 -8.67 -12.77 -2.48
CA SER A 64 -8.44 -14.22 -2.34
C SER A 64 -8.97 -14.99 -3.54
N SER A 65 -10.15 -14.63 -4.05
CA SER A 65 -10.73 -15.26 -5.25
C SER A 65 -9.85 -15.04 -6.48
N VAL A 66 -9.32 -13.82 -6.64
CA VAL A 66 -8.39 -13.49 -7.73
C VAL A 66 -7.08 -14.29 -7.61
N ILE A 67 -6.54 -14.47 -6.41
CA ILE A 67 -5.37 -15.32 -6.17
C ILE A 67 -5.66 -16.76 -6.61
N ASN A 68 -6.84 -17.29 -6.26
CA ASN A 68 -7.24 -18.65 -6.63
C ASN A 68 -7.34 -18.82 -8.16
N TYR A 69 -7.87 -17.83 -8.90
CA TYR A 69 -7.85 -17.88 -10.37
C TYR A 69 -6.42 -17.89 -10.94
N GLY A 70 -5.47 -17.18 -10.30
CA GLY A 70 -4.06 -17.26 -10.68
C GLY A 70 -3.42 -18.63 -10.39
N ASN A 71 -3.89 -19.32 -9.35
CA ASN A 71 -3.42 -20.65 -9.00
C ASN A 71 -3.82 -21.72 -10.03
N ASP A 72 -4.90 -21.51 -10.78
CA ASP A 72 -5.27 -22.40 -11.90
C ASP A 72 -4.18 -22.39 -12.99
N GLY A 73 -3.66 -21.21 -13.34
CA GLY A 73 -2.55 -21.09 -14.29
C GLY A 73 -1.24 -21.69 -13.77
N THR A 74 -0.99 -21.55 -12.48
CA THR A 74 0.16 -22.17 -11.80
C THR A 74 0.06 -23.70 -11.79
N SER A 75 -1.13 -24.22 -11.52
CA SER A 75 -1.43 -25.65 -11.51
C SER A 75 -1.35 -26.26 -12.91
N PHE A 76 -1.78 -25.53 -13.93
CA PHE A 76 -1.58 -25.92 -15.32
C PHE A 76 -0.09 -26.06 -15.68
N LEU A 77 0.76 -25.12 -15.25
CA LEU A 77 2.17 -25.09 -15.60
C LEU A 77 3.02 -26.11 -14.83
N PHE A 78 2.78 -26.24 -13.51
CA PHE A 78 3.61 -27.06 -12.62
C PHE A 78 2.97 -28.40 -12.22
N GLY A 79 1.70 -28.64 -12.59
CA GLY A 79 1.00 -29.89 -12.38
C GLY A 79 1.03 -30.37 -10.93
N GLY A 80 1.46 -31.61 -10.73
CA GLY A 80 1.51 -32.26 -9.42
C GLY A 80 2.45 -31.60 -8.41
N LEU A 81 3.40 -30.76 -8.83
CA LEU A 81 4.38 -30.11 -7.94
C LEU A 81 3.77 -29.02 -7.05
N VAL A 82 2.54 -28.59 -7.34
CA VAL A 82 1.76 -27.67 -6.50
C VAL A 82 0.49 -28.31 -5.95
N SER A 83 0.34 -29.63 -6.11
CA SER A 83 -0.78 -30.39 -5.57
C SER A 83 -0.58 -30.74 -4.10
N ASP A 84 -1.66 -31.17 -3.43
CA ASP A 84 -1.61 -31.62 -2.04
C ASP A 84 -0.77 -32.88 -1.85
N LYS A 85 -0.53 -33.65 -2.93
CA LYS A 85 0.34 -34.83 -2.91
C LYS A 85 1.76 -34.50 -2.46
N MET A 86 2.22 -33.27 -2.71
CA MET A 86 3.53 -32.82 -2.26
C MET A 86 3.63 -32.76 -0.73
N PHE A 87 2.54 -32.42 -0.03
CA PHE A 87 2.52 -32.43 1.43
C PHE A 87 2.48 -33.86 1.98
N GLU A 88 1.85 -34.79 1.28
CA GLU A 88 1.87 -36.21 1.68
C GLU A 88 3.27 -36.83 1.54
N VAL A 89 4.02 -36.48 0.49
CA VAL A 89 5.34 -37.06 0.21
C VAL A 89 6.46 -36.36 0.99
N PHE A 90 6.41 -35.03 1.09
CA PHE A 90 7.49 -34.21 1.65
C PHE A 90 7.13 -33.54 2.99
N GLY A 91 5.94 -33.80 3.55
CA GLY A 91 5.46 -33.14 4.75
C GLY A 91 5.42 -31.62 4.57
N GLY A 92 5.93 -30.87 5.54
CA GLY A 92 6.06 -29.40 5.45
C GLY A 92 6.93 -28.91 4.29
N GLY A 93 7.82 -29.76 3.75
CA GLY A 93 8.63 -29.47 2.56
C GLY A 93 7.84 -29.49 1.25
N GLY A 94 6.57 -29.93 1.28
CA GLY A 94 5.68 -29.93 0.12
C GLY A 94 5.28 -28.52 -0.36
N PHE A 95 5.52 -27.49 0.45
CA PHE A 95 5.37 -26.10 0.04
C PHE A 95 6.62 -25.62 -0.71
N ILE A 96 6.65 -25.83 -2.03
CA ILE A 96 7.72 -25.27 -2.86
C ILE A 96 7.44 -23.79 -3.10
N PHE A 97 8.12 -22.92 -2.33
CA PHE A 97 7.99 -21.46 -2.41
C PHE A 97 8.11 -20.94 -3.85
N ALA A 98 9.09 -21.44 -4.61
CA ALA A 98 9.34 -21.02 -5.99
C ALA A 98 8.14 -21.26 -6.93
N PHE A 99 7.33 -22.29 -6.68
CA PHE A 99 6.17 -22.63 -7.52
C PHE A 99 4.85 -22.13 -6.95
N ARG A 100 4.76 -21.82 -5.66
CA ARG A 100 3.52 -21.35 -5.02
C ARG A 100 3.44 -19.82 -4.85
N VAL A 101 4.58 -19.12 -4.81
CA VAL A 101 4.63 -17.68 -4.52
C VAL A 101 5.06 -16.86 -5.74
N LEU A 102 6.14 -17.26 -6.42
CA LEU A 102 6.66 -16.48 -7.55
C LEU A 102 5.68 -16.39 -8.75
N PRO A 103 4.93 -17.44 -9.12
CA PRO A 103 3.97 -17.35 -10.22
C PRO A 103 2.82 -16.37 -9.93
N THR A 104 2.44 -16.22 -8.66
CA THR A 104 1.43 -15.24 -8.23
C THR A 104 1.87 -13.82 -8.56
N LEU A 105 3.16 -13.50 -8.44
CA LEU A 105 3.71 -12.19 -8.83
C LEU A 105 3.49 -11.93 -10.33
N ILE A 106 3.79 -12.93 -11.17
CA ILE A 106 3.66 -12.83 -12.63
C ILE A 106 2.19 -12.59 -13.01
N PHE A 107 1.27 -13.38 -12.43
CA PHE A 107 -0.16 -13.23 -12.68
C PHE A 107 -0.67 -11.85 -12.27
N PHE A 108 -0.34 -11.37 -11.06
CA PHE A 108 -0.79 -10.06 -10.59
C PHE A 108 -0.18 -8.91 -11.40
N SER A 109 1.09 -8.99 -11.80
CA SER A 109 1.69 -7.98 -12.69
C SER A 109 0.96 -7.91 -14.03
N ALA A 110 0.60 -9.06 -14.62
CA ALA A 110 -0.19 -9.10 -15.85
C ALA A 110 -1.60 -8.52 -15.65
N LEU A 111 -2.30 -8.91 -14.57
CA LEU A 111 -3.63 -8.41 -14.24
C LEU A 111 -3.64 -6.89 -14.06
N ILE A 112 -2.70 -6.36 -13.27
CA ILE A 112 -2.56 -4.93 -13.05
C ILE A 112 -2.30 -4.22 -14.38
N SER A 113 -1.43 -4.76 -15.24
CA SER A 113 -1.19 -4.20 -16.58
C SER A 113 -2.47 -4.10 -17.41
N VAL A 114 -3.32 -5.13 -17.38
CA VAL A 114 -4.64 -5.12 -18.02
C VAL A 114 -5.54 -4.04 -17.42
N LEU A 115 -5.61 -3.93 -16.09
CA LEU A 115 -6.43 -2.90 -15.42
C LEU A 115 -5.96 -1.47 -15.72
N TYR A 116 -4.66 -1.26 -15.95
CA TYR A 116 -4.13 0.00 -16.47
C TYR A 116 -4.52 0.23 -17.93
N TYR A 117 -4.44 -0.78 -18.79
CA TYR A 117 -4.84 -0.66 -20.20
C TYR A 117 -6.33 -0.31 -20.32
N LEU A 118 -7.18 -0.93 -19.49
CA LEU A 118 -8.63 -0.70 -19.45
C LEU A 118 -9.05 0.63 -18.79
N GLY A 119 -8.14 1.35 -18.14
CA GLY A 119 -8.44 2.63 -17.48
C GLY A 119 -8.98 2.52 -16.05
N VAL A 120 -9.16 1.31 -15.51
CA VAL A 120 -9.73 1.07 -14.16
C VAL A 120 -8.81 1.64 -13.08
N MET A 121 -7.51 1.37 -13.19
CA MET A 121 -6.52 1.87 -12.23
C MET A 121 -6.48 3.39 -12.18
N GLN A 122 -6.51 4.03 -13.35
CA GLN A 122 -6.50 5.49 -13.47
C GLN A 122 -7.75 6.10 -12.81
N TRP A 123 -8.91 5.46 -12.96
CA TRP A 123 -10.15 5.91 -12.33
C TRP A 123 -10.06 5.84 -10.80
N VAL A 124 -9.64 4.70 -10.23
CA VAL A 124 -9.49 4.52 -8.78
C VAL A 124 -8.45 5.48 -8.20
N ILE A 125 -7.27 5.58 -8.82
CA ILE A 125 -6.19 6.46 -8.37
C ILE A 125 -6.63 7.92 -8.38
N LYS A 126 -7.39 8.36 -9.40
CA LYS A 126 -7.89 9.73 -9.48
C LYS A 126 -8.86 10.07 -8.34
N ILE A 127 -9.71 9.12 -7.94
CA ILE A 127 -10.64 9.31 -6.82
C ILE A 127 -9.88 9.39 -5.50
N LEU A 128 -9.05 8.40 -5.21
CA LEU A 128 -8.31 8.32 -3.94
C LEU A 128 -7.29 9.46 -3.81
N GLY A 129 -6.47 9.69 -4.84
CA GLY A 129 -5.48 10.76 -4.87
C GLY A 129 -6.12 12.16 -4.85
N GLY A 130 -7.26 12.33 -5.52
CA GLY A 130 -8.03 13.57 -5.47
C GLY A 130 -8.63 13.84 -4.07
N GLY A 131 -9.08 12.78 -3.38
CA GLY A 131 -9.53 12.86 -1.99
C GLY A 131 -8.41 13.28 -1.03
N LEU A 132 -7.25 12.62 -1.14
CA LEU A 132 -6.06 12.96 -0.35
C LEU A 132 -5.61 14.40 -0.59
N GLN A 133 -5.50 14.82 -1.86
CA GLN A 133 -5.14 16.20 -2.21
C GLN A 133 -6.07 17.23 -1.56
N LYS A 134 -7.39 17.02 -1.65
CA LYS A 134 -8.37 17.97 -1.11
C LYS A 134 -8.32 18.04 0.42
N ALA A 135 -8.17 16.90 1.08
CA ALA A 135 -8.12 16.84 2.54
C ALA A 135 -6.82 17.45 3.08
N LEU A 136 -5.68 17.04 2.51
CA LEU A 136 -4.35 17.32 3.04
C LEU A 136 -3.72 18.61 2.49
N GLY A 137 -4.20 19.11 1.34
CA GLY A 137 -3.58 20.24 0.65
C GLY A 137 -2.24 19.90 -0.03
N THR A 138 -1.95 18.61 -0.20
CA THR A 138 -0.78 18.09 -0.92
C THR A 138 -0.88 18.34 -2.41
N SER A 139 0.25 18.27 -3.11
CA SER A 139 0.25 18.45 -4.56
C SER A 139 -0.47 17.30 -5.26
N ARG A 140 -1.00 17.57 -6.46
CA ARG A 140 -1.71 16.56 -7.24
C ARG A 140 -0.80 15.38 -7.56
N ALA A 141 0.47 15.63 -7.86
CA ALA A 141 1.38 14.57 -8.30
C ALA A 141 1.75 13.62 -7.15
N GLU A 142 2.12 14.14 -5.97
CA GLU A 142 2.43 13.29 -4.82
C GLU A 142 1.19 12.54 -4.29
N SER A 143 0.01 13.16 -4.34
CA SER A 143 -1.23 12.52 -3.89
C SER A 143 -1.67 11.38 -4.81
N MET A 144 -1.51 11.54 -6.13
CA MET A 144 -1.79 10.48 -7.10
C MET A 144 -0.77 9.35 -6.99
N SER A 145 0.50 9.66 -6.75
CA SER A 145 1.53 8.63 -6.50
C SER A 145 1.26 7.86 -5.20
N ALA A 146 0.89 8.54 -4.12
CA ALA A 146 0.53 7.90 -2.85
C ALA A 146 -0.70 6.97 -3.02
N ALA A 147 -1.71 7.38 -3.77
CA ALA A 147 -2.87 6.54 -4.08
C ALA A 147 -2.52 5.34 -4.98
N ALA A 148 -1.62 5.53 -5.95
CA ALA A 148 -1.15 4.44 -6.81
C ALA A 148 -0.37 3.36 -6.03
N ASN A 149 0.45 3.78 -5.06
CA ASN A 149 1.23 2.90 -4.19
C ASN A 149 0.39 1.93 -3.33
N ILE A 150 -0.93 2.12 -3.23
CA ILE A 150 -1.85 1.16 -2.59
C ILE A 150 -1.89 -0.16 -3.39
N PHE A 151 -1.72 -0.09 -4.71
CA PHE A 151 -1.94 -1.22 -5.62
C PHE A 151 -0.66 -1.67 -6.33
N VAL A 152 0.23 -0.73 -6.65
CA VAL A 152 1.45 -0.98 -7.42
C VAL A 152 2.71 -0.64 -6.64
N GLY A 153 3.85 -1.17 -7.09
CA GLY A 153 5.11 -1.01 -6.39
C GLY A 153 5.72 0.39 -6.51
N GLN A 154 6.74 0.65 -5.68
CA GLN A 154 7.47 1.92 -5.61
C GLN A 154 8.07 2.41 -6.94
N THR A 155 8.33 1.51 -7.90
CA THR A 155 8.86 1.84 -9.23
C THR A 155 7.76 2.11 -10.27
N GLU A 156 6.55 1.59 -10.03
CA GLU A 156 5.42 1.64 -10.95
C GLU A 156 4.48 2.81 -10.61
N ALA A 157 4.27 3.08 -9.32
CA ALA A 157 3.42 4.17 -8.86
C ALA A 157 3.85 5.55 -9.42
N PRO A 158 5.14 5.92 -9.48
CA PRO A 158 5.55 7.22 -10.03
C PRO A 158 5.27 7.34 -11.53
N LEU A 159 5.05 6.24 -12.26
CA LEU A 159 4.75 6.29 -13.70
C LEU A 159 3.44 7.04 -14.00
N VAL A 160 2.48 7.02 -13.07
CA VAL A 160 1.21 7.76 -13.22
C VAL A 160 1.40 9.27 -13.20
N VAL A 161 2.54 9.74 -12.69
CA VAL A 161 2.90 11.16 -12.59
C VAL A 161 4.26 11.46 -13.25
N ARG A 162 4.74 10.55 -14.11
CA ARG A 162 6.05 10.62 -14.75
C ARG A 162 6.40 11.98 -15.35
N PRO A 163 5.50 12.69 -16.07
CA PRO A 163 5.83 14.00 -16.64
C PRO A 163 6.12 15.08 -15.60
N PHE A 164 5.65 14.90 -14.36
CA PHE A 164 5.82 15.87 -13.28
C PHE A 164 7.08 15.59 -12.45
N VAL A 165 7.54 14.33 -12.38
CA VAL A 165 8.70 13.91 -11.56
C VAL A 165 9.94 14.79 -11.77
N PRO A 166 10.36 15.14 -13.01
CA PRO A 166 11.56 15.96 -13.21
C PRO A 166 11.44 17.40 -12.68
N LYS A 167 10.22 17.88 -12.41
CA LYS A 167 9.94 19.25 -11.95
C LYS A 167 9.45 19.30 -10.50
N MET A 168 9.41 18.15 -9.82
CA MET A 168 8.96 18.06 -8.43
C MET A 168 9.94 18.80 -7.51
N THR A 169 9.37 19.43 -6.49
CA THR A 169 10.14 19.90 -5.34
C THR A 169 10.76 18.73 -4.58
N GLN A 170 11.80 19.00 -3.79
CA GLN A 170 12.42 17.98 -2.94
C GLN A 170 11.42 17.33 -1.97
N SER A 171 10.47 18.10 -1.42
CA SER A 171 9.40 17.57 -0.57
C SER A 171 8.45 16.63 -1.33
N GLU A 172 8.07 16.97 -2.56
CA GLU A 172 7.20 16.13 -3.40
C GLU A 172 7.90 14.83 -3.81
N LEU A 173 9.17 14.91 -4.24
CA LEU A 173 9.94 13.74 -4.61
C LEU A 173 10.15 12.82 -3.40
N PHE A 174 10.44 13.39 -2.23
CA PHE A 174 10.55 12.64 -0.98
C PHE A 174 9.21 11.97 -0.60
N ALA A 175 8.08 12.65 -0.82
CA ALA A 175 6.76 12.07 -0.60
C ALA A 175 6.46 10.88 -1.53
N VAL A 176 6.88 10.97 -2.81
CA VAL A 176 6.78 9.84 -3.76
C VAL A 176 7.61 8.64 -3.27
N MET A 177 8.84 8.89 -2.80
CA MET A 177 9.72 7.83 -2.27
C MET A 177 9.16 7.21 -0.99
N CYS A 178 8.73 8.03 -0.03
CA CYS A 178 8.12 7.57 1.23
C CYS A 178 6.84 6.80 0.98
N GLY A 179 6.01 7.23 0.02
CA GLY A 179 4.80 6.51 -0.36
C GLY A 179 5.09 5.09 -0.85
N GLY A 180 6.15 4.90 -1.64
CA GLY A 180 6.57 3.59 -2.12
C GLY A 180 7.20 2.71 -1.04
N LEU A 181 7.99 3.31 -0.13
CA LEU A 181 8.62 2.58 0.98
C LEU A 181 7.65 2.22 2.10
N ALA A 182 6.55 2.97 2.24
CA ALA A 182 5.53 2.71 3.24
C ALA A 182 4.53 1.61 2.80
N SER A 183 4.52 1.24 1.52
CA SER A 183 3.55 0.29 0.95
C SER A 183 4.19 -0.95 0.36
N ILE A 184 3.36 -1.84 -0.18
CA ILE A 184 3.76 -3.03 -0.94
C ILE A 184 2.98 -3.08 -2.26
N ALA A 185 3.54 -3.76 -3.26
CA ALA A 185 2.83 -4.01 -4.52
C ALA A 185 1.77 -5.11 -4.35
N GLY A 186 0.67 -5.04 -5.11
CA GLY A 186 -0.39 -6.05 -5.11
C GLY A 186 0.09 -7.47 -5.42
N GLY A 187 1.11 -7.63 -6.27
CA GLY A 187 1.74 -8.92 -6.51
C GLY A 187 2.39 -9.49 -5.25
N VAL A 188 3.20 -8.68 -4.55
CA VAL A 188 3.89 -9.11 -3.32
C VAL A 188 2.89 -9.36 -2.19
N LEU A 189 1.82 -8.58 -2.12
CA LEU A 189 0.69 -8.82 -1.21
C LEU A 189 0.12 -10.23 -1.41
N ALA A 190 -0.17 -10.61 -2.65
CA ALA A 190 -0.67 -11.94 -2.97
C ALA A 190 0.35 -13.04 -2.62
N GLY A 191 1.64 -12.76 -2.81
CA GLY A 191 2.71 -13.66 -2.35
C GLY A 191 2.72 -13.88 -0.84
N TYR A 192 2.59 -12.82 -0.03
CA TYR A 192 2.49 -12.92 1.42
C TYR A 192 1.21 -13.63 1.87
N ALA A 193 0.09 -13.41 1.17
CA ALA A 193 -1.15 -14.14 1.41
C ALA A 193 -0.97 -15.65 1.19
N SER A 194 -0.28 -16.06 0.11
CA SER A 194 0.06 -17.46 -0.15
C SER A 194 1.00 -18.08 0.91
N MET A 195 1.69 -17.25 1.71
CA MET A 195 2.49 -17.69 2.85
C MET A 195 1.68 -17.79 4.16
N GLY A 196 0.38 -17.48 4.13
CA GLY A 196 -0.52 -17.55 5.29
C GLY A 196 -0.66 -16.23 6.06
N VAL A 197 -0.18 -15.10 5.53
CA VAL A 197 -0.43 -13.79 6.15
C VAL A 197 -1.89 -13.38 5.89
N PRO A 198 -2.66 -12.93 6.92
CA PRO A 198 -4.06 -12.53 6.74
C PRO A 198 -4.24 -11.41 5.70
N ILE A 199 -5.08 -11.66 4.69
CA ILE A 199 -5.30 -10.73 3.58
C ILE A 199 -5.92 -9.42 4.08
N GLU A 200 -6.79 -9.50 5.09
CA GLU A 200 -7.44 -8.35 5.72
C GLU A 200 -6.41 -7.36 6.26
N TYR A 201 -5.35 -7.86 6.88
CA TYR A 201 -4.27 -7.01 7.42
C TYR A 201 -3.41 -6.42 6.31
N LEU A 202 -3.12 -7.19 5.26
CA LEU A 202 -2.36 -6.70 4.12
C LEU A 202 -3.12 -5.61 3.36
N VAL A 203 -4.41 -5.82 3.11
CA VAL A 203 -5.29 -4.85 2.46
C VAL A 203 -5.39 -3.58 3.32
N ALA A 204 -5.71 -3.71 4.61
CA ALA A 204 -5.81 -2.56 5.50
C ALA A 204 -4.49 -1.76 5.54
N ALA A 205 -3.35 -2.44 5.66
CA ALA A 205 -2.03 -1.82 5.65
C ALA A 205 -1.75 -1.08 4.33
N SER A 206 -2.07 -1.68 3.18
CA SER A 206 -1.86 -1.03 1.87
C SER A 206 -2.64 0.28 1.73
N PHE A 207 -3.90 0.34 2.19
CA PHE A 207 -4.66 1.59 2.15
C PHE A 207 -4.17 2.62 3.19
N MET A 208 -3.77 2.16 4.39
CA MET A 208 -3.23 3.04 5.44
C MET A 208 -1.84 3.60 5.09
N ALA A 209 -1.09 2.93 4.21
CA ALA A 209 0.23 3.37 3.75
C ALA A 209 0.18 4.69 2.97
N ALA A 210 -0.89 4.98 2.22
CA ALA A 210 -0.99 6.22 1.47
C ALA A 210 -1.01 7.48 2.37
N PRO A 211 -1.93 7.64 3.34
CA PRO A 211 -1.88 8.75 4.28
C PRO A 211 -0.69 8.65 5.24
N GLY A 212 -0.27 7.45 5.67
CA GLY A 212 0.89 7.28 6.56
C GLY A 212 2.22 7.69 5.91
N GLY A 213 2.42 7.34 4.64
CA GLY A 213 3.59 7.76 3.86
C GLY A 213 3.63 9.28 3.70
N LEU A 214 2.50 9.90 3.36
CA LEU A 214 2.38 11.36 3.28
C LEU A 214 2.59 12.04 4.64
N LEU A 215 2.08 11.45 5.73
CA LEU A 215 2.26 11.96 7.09
C LEU A 215 3.75 12.12 7.42
N PHE A 216 4.52 11.04 7.33
CA PHE A 216 5.93 11.07 7.69
C PHE A 216 6.77 11.86 6.67
N ALA A 217 6.44 11.79 5.38
CA ALA A 217 7.09 12.61 4.36
C ALA A 217 6.95 14.12 4.66
N LYS A 218 5.73 14.55 4.99
CA LYS A 218 5.38 15.94 5.31
C LYS A 218 5.66 16.33 6.77
N ILE A 219 6.33 15.48 7.55
CA ILE A 219 7.00 15.89 8.77
C ILE A 219 8.50 16.06 8.50
N ILE A 220 9.12 15.08 7.84
CA ILE A 220 10.58 14.97 7.74
C ILE A 220 11.18 15.96 6.73
N ASN A 221 10.54 16.19 5.57
CA ASN A 221 11.09 17.03 4.51
C ASN A 221 10.11 18.11 4.03
N GLN A 222 10.40 19.36 4.40
CA GLN A 222 9.61 20.54 4.03
C GLN A 222 10.20 21.36 2.87
N LYS A 223 11.33 20.95 2.28
CA LYS A 223 12.00 21.74 1.24
C LYS A 223 11.16 21.85 -0.03
N GLN A 224 10.69 23.06 -0.30
CA GLN A 224 9.94 23.41 -1.51
C GLN A 224 10.83 23.77 -2.70
N THR A 225 12.15 23.60 -2.60
CA THR A 225 13.07 23.88 -3.72
C THR A 225 12.83 22.85 -4.83
N SER A 226 12.49 23.32 -6.03
CA SER A 226 12.55 22.53 -7.27
C SER A 226 14.02 22.32 -7.67
N GLN A 227 14.37 21.12 -8.11
CA GLN A 227 15.69 20.86 -8.71
C GLN A 227 15.90 21.69 -9.98
#